data_AF-A0A8C2LQN3-F1
#
_entry.id   AF-A0A8C2LQN3-F1
#
_cell.length_a   1.000
_cell.length_b   1.000
_cell.length_c   1.000
_cell.angle_alpha   90.00
_cell.angle_beta   90.00
_cell.angle_gamma   90.00
#
_symmetry.space_group_name_H-M   'P 1'
#
loop_
_entity.id
_entity.type
_entity.pdbx_description
1 polymer ?
#
loop_
_entity_poly.entity_id
_entity_poly.type
_entity_poly.pdbx_seq_one_letter_code
_entity_poly.pdbx_strand_id
1 'polypeptide(L)'
;MESDPTTSEPEAAVESVSPPAEQTDPDIPGDLAAAVAKSLASPVRSVVASPRPVKGKAARRRLQLPPVSQAEAGDEEPVLAVPEDQEEAQPLPPLCASPMRGMWRREKVALYCDQVLQGSKAEDADEAMSKYLSEKLKLKDKWLGVWKSNPELFFEKYEEASIPFVGILVEVTCKPRQSLSCFKVTVSVAEPFSSNIANIPRDLVDEVLEELEYSAPLLEVYPVEGQDADVRDIALALEVVRFFYDFLWRDWDDEEICENYTALIEERINLWCDIQDGTIPGPIAQRFKKTLEKYKNKRVELIEYQSNIKEDPSAAEAVECWKKYYEIVMLCGLLKMWEDLRLRVHGPFFPRILRRRKGKRDFGKTITHIVAKVMTTDMVKNLSSDTLLQQHDDLNLALDNCYSGDIVVIFPGEYQAANLALLTDDITIKGVGKREEIMITSEPSHDSFVVSKADNVKLMQLSLIQQGTVDGIVVVESGHLTLENCLLKCEGTGVCVLTGASLTITDSEITGAQGAGVELYPGSIAILEGNEIHHCNTLRTSDSSKSTLGGVNMK
;
A
#
# COMPACT_ATOMS: atom_id res chain seq x y z
N MET A 1 -27.84 83.49 25.16
CA MET A 1 -27.36 82.48 26.10
C MET A 1 -27.27 81.18 25.31
N GLU A 2 -26.23 81.03 24.49
CA GLU A 2 -24.83 80.74 24.90
C GLU A 2 -24.69 79.29 25.39
N SER A 3 -23.71 78.51 24.93
CA SER A 3 -22.71 78.81 23.89
C SER A 3 -22.03 77.52 23.37
N ASP A 4 -22.05 77.38 22.05
CA ASP A 4 -21.02 76.75 21.20
C ASP A 4 -19.71 77.61 21.25
N PRO A 5 -18.59 77.41 20.50
CA PRO A 5 -18.23 76.42 19.46
C PRO A 5 -16.79 75.82 19.66
N THR A 6 -16.05 75.11 18.77
CA THR A 6 -16.25 74.52 17.42
C THR A 6 -15.25 73.37 17.16
N THR A 7 -15.51 72.59 16.11
CA THR A 7 -14.64 71.86 15.14
C THR A 7 -13.19 72.37 14.92
N SER A 8 -12.20 71.55 14.50
CA SER A 8 -12.11 70.99 13.12
C SER A 8 -11.04 69.88 12.89
N GLU A 9 -11.40 68.87 12.09
CA GLU A 9 -10.50 67.98 11.30
C GLU A 9 -10.04 68.70 9.98
N PRO A 10 -9.46 68.08 8.92
CA PRO A 10 -8.95 66.71 8.69
C PRO A 10 -7.61 66.60 7.90
N GLU A 11 -7.36 65.38 7.38
CA GLU A 11 -6.61 65.02 6.15
C GLU A 11 -5.06 64.92 6.12
N ALA A 12 -4.60 63.70 5.82
CA ALA A 12 -3.45 63.44 4.95
C ALA A 12 -3.62 62.06 4.27
N ALA A 13 -3.65 62.06 2.94
CA ALA A 13 -3.54 60.87 2.07
C ALA A 13 -2.72 61.23 0.82
N VAL A 14 -2.40 60.22 0.00
CA VAL A 14 -1.69 60.25 -1.31
C VAL A 14 -0.17 59.99 -1.26
N GLU A 15 0.21 58.75 -1.62
CA GLU A 15 1.19 58.31 -2.66
C GLU A 15 2.55 59.06 -2.86
N SER A 16 3.69 58.44 -3.23
CA SER A 16 4.04 57.03 -3.57
C SER A 16 5.58 56.85 -3.81
N VAL A 17 6.01 55.61 -4.12
CA VAL A 17 7.26 55.16 -4.81
C VAL A 17 8.52 54.81 -3.98
N SER A 18 9.14 53.67 -4.33
CA SER A 18 10.28 52.91 -3.75
C SER A 18 11.64 53.21 -4.45
N PRO A 19 12.73 52.40 -4.31
CA PRO A 19 13.42 51.73 -3.18
C PRO A 19 14.92 52.20 -3.07
N PRO A 20 15.86 51.58 -2.29
CA PRO A 20 16.72 50.51 -2.85
C PRO A 20 17.43 49.48 -1.89
N ALA A 21 17.82 48.34 -2.49
CA ALA A 21 19.01 47.47 -2.36
C ALA A 21 19.78 47.15 -1.03
N GLU A 22 19.93 45.83 -0.81
CA GLU A 22 21.11 45.01 -0.38
C GLU A 22 22.19 45.50 0.60
N GLN A 23 22.41 44.68 1.64
CA GLN A 23 23.74 44.14 1.96
C GLN A 23 23.62 42.73 2.59
N THR A 24 24.35 41.77 2.03
CA THR A 24 24.45 40.37 2.48
C THR A 24 25.82 40.12 3.12
N ASP A 25 25.87 39.33 4.19
CA ASP A 25 27.09 38.63 4.63
C ASP A 25 26.79 37.10 4.71
N PRO A 26 27.70 36.22 4.27
CA PRO A 26 27.46 34.77 4.14
C PRO A 26 27.97 33.92 5.33
N ASP A 27 27.84 32.60 5.18
CA ASP A 27 28.30 31.49 6.04
C ASP A 27 27.45 31.17 7.30
N ILE A 28 27.09 29.92 7.62
CA ILE A 28 27.14 28.63 6.90
C ILE A 28 25.97 27.74 7.41
N PRO A 29 25.39 26.83 6.60
CA PRO A 29 24.30 25.94 7.03
C PRO A 29 24.82 24.72 7.81
N GLY A 30 24.84 24.79 9.14
CA GLY A 30 25.32 23.70 10.01
C GLY A 30 24.33 22.55 10.29
N ASP A 31 23.04 22.84 10.44
CA ASP A 31 22.08 21.86 10.99
C ASP A 31 21.64 20.77 10.00
N LEU A 32 21.52 21.07 8.70
CA LEU A 32 21.14 20.05 7.72
C LEU A 32 22.22 18.97 7.56
N ALA A 33 23.51 19.36 7.58
CA ALA A 33 24.62 18.41 7.52
C ALA A 33 24.70 17.53 8.77
N ALA A 34 24.35 18.06 9.95
CA ALA A 34 24.29 17.29 11.19
C ALA A 34 23.12 16.26 11.19
N ALA A 35 21.98 16.61 10.59
CA ALA A 35 20.88 15.66 10.37
C ALA A 35 21.27 14.55 9.38
N VAL A 36 21.94 14.91 8.28
CA VAL A 36 22.48 13.94 7.29
C VAL A 36 23.51 13.02 7.93
N ALA A 37 24.44 13.53 8.76
CA ALA A 37 25.43 12.72 9.45
C ALA A 37 24.79 11.74 10.46
N LYS A 38 23.74 12.15 11.19
CA LYS A 38 22.98 11.23 12.07
C LYS A 38 22.22 10.16 11.28
N SER A 39 21.63 10.52 10.14
CA SER A 39 20.95 9.56 9.25
C SER A 39 21.91 8.57 8.58
N LEU A 40 23.17 8.95 8.34
CA LEU A 40 24.21 8.08 7.75
C LEU A 40 24.91 7.20 8.80
N ALA A 41 24.86 7.57 10.09
CA ALA A 41 25.58 6.88 11.16
C ALA A 41 24.71 5.93 12.00
N SER A 42 23.38 5.91 11.79
CA SER A 42 22.50 5.02 12.55
C SER A 42 22.54 3.59 11.97
N PRO A 43 22.95 2.57 12.75
CA PRO A 43 22.94 1.18 12.28
C PRO A 43 21.50 0.69 12.19
N VAL A 44 20.97 0.57 10.97
CA VAL A 44 19.62 0.08 10.69
C VAL A 44 19.42 -1.31 11.31
N ARG A 45 18.72 -1.38 12.45
CA ARG A 45 18.27 -2.63 13.07
C ARG A 45 17.00 -3.09 12.39
N SER A 46 17.14 -3.70 11.21
CA SER A 46 16.05 -4.48 10.62
C SER A 46 15.76 -5.71 11.50
N VAL A 47 14.62 -5.69 12.20
CA VAL A 47 14.14 -6.81 13.03
C VAL A 47 12.65 -7.10 12.74
N VAL A 48 12.30 -7.25 11.45
CA VAL A 48 11.02 -7.89 11.04
C VAL A 48 11.21 -8.82 9.86
N ALA A 49 10.62 -10.01 10.00
CA ALA A 49 10.40 -11.07 9.00
C ALA A 49 11.68 -11.62 8.32
N SER A 50 11.73 -12.95 8.16
CA SER A 50 12.90 -13.71 7.68
C SER A 50 13.72 -12.99 6.60
N PRO A 51 15.02 -12.69 6.84
CA PRO A 51 15.86 -12.13 5.80
C PRO A 51 16.04 -13.17 4.69
N ARG A 52 15.49 -12.89 3.50
CA ARG A 52 16.07 -13.47 2.28
C ARG A 52 17.53 -13.00 2.16
N PRO A 53 18.43 -13.88 1.70
CA PRO A 53 19.59 -14.15 2.52
C PRO A 53 20.70 -13.12 2.36
N VAL A 54 21.45 -12.88 3.45
CA VAL A 54 22.90 -12.65 3.32
C VAL A 54 23.43 -13.76 2.42
N LYS A 55 24.19 -13.43 1.36
CA LYS A 55 24.81 -14.40 0.44
C LYS A 55 25.75 -15.34 1.20
N GLY A 56 25.19 -16.36 1.83
CA GLY A 56 25.88 -17.52 2.34
C GLY A 56 26.55 -18.23 1.18
N LYS A 57 27.67 -18.91 1.47
CA LYS A 57 28.31 -19.78 0.47
C LYS A 57 27.28 -20.82 0.06
N ALA A 58 27.14 -21.06 -1.24
CA ALA A 58 26.16 -22.01 -1.76
C ALA A 58 26.43 -23.40 -1.20
N ALA A 59 25.34 -24.07 -0.78
CA ALA A 59 25.40 -25.46 -0.34
C ALA A 59 26.06 -26.33 -1.40
N ARG A 60 26.90 -27.29 -0.96
CA ARG A 60 27.69 -28.13 -1.88
C ARG A 60 26.84 -28.99 -2.82
N ARG A 61 25.60 -29.26 -2.44
CA ARG A 61 24.57 -29.93 -3.24
C ARG A 61 23.24 -29.20 -3.05
N ARG A 62 22.45 -29.11 -4.12
CA ARG A 62 21.05 -28.68 -4.09
C ARG A 62 20.22 -29.54 -5.01
N LEU A 63 18.93 -29.64 -4.72
CA LEU A 63 17.99 -30.34 -5.57
C LEU A 63 17.69 -29.51 -6.82
N GLN A 64 17.72 -30.20 -7.96
CA GLN A 64 17.09 -29.76 -9.19
C GLN A 64 15.79 -30.55 -9.33
N LEU A 65 14.64 -29.85 -9.37
CA LEU A 65 13.36 -30.48 -9.64
C LEU A 65 13.40 -31.10 -11.05
N PRO A 66 13.00 -32.38 -11.23
CA PRO A 66 12.84 -32.94 -12.57
C PRO A 66 11.75 -32.14 -13.31
N PRO A 67 11.93 -31.83 -14.61
CA PRO A 67 10.93 -31.10 -15.37
C PRO A 67 9.63 -31.91 -15.45
N VAL A 68 8.50 -31.23 -15.28
CA VAL A 68 7.17 -31.83 -15.48
C VAL A 68 7.08 -32.30 -16.93
N SER A 69 7.00 -33.61 -17.13
CA SER A 69 7.22 -34.26 -18.41
C SER A 69 6.07 -34.04 -19.39
N GLN A 70 6.24 -33.09 -20.31
CA GLN A 70 5.72 -33.25 -21.67
C GLN A 70 6.70 -34.13 -22.45
N ALA A 71 6.21 -35.23 -23.01
CA ALA A 71 7.05 -36.24 -23.61
C ALA A 71 7.46 -35.88 -25.05
N GLU A 72 8.72 -35.50 -25.24
CA GLU A 72 9.43 -35.66 -26.52
C GLU A 72 10.81 -36.28 -26.26
N ALA A 73 11.27 -37.10 -27.22
CA ALA A 73 12.46 -37.94 -27.06
C ALA A 73 13.72 -37.30 -27.67
N GLY A 74 14.86 -37.40 -26.99
CA GLY A 74 16.15 -36.97 -27.52
C GLY A 74 17.32 -37.25 -26.58
N ASP A 75 18.22 -38.13 -27.03
CA ASP A 75 19.61 -38.41 -26.61
C ASP A 75 19.98 -38.68 -25.13
N GLU A 76 20.69 -39.80 -24.95
CA GLU A 76 21.17 -40.31 -23.66
C GLU A 76 22.52 -39.69 -23.25
N GLU A 77 22.54 -38.93 -22.15
CA GLU A 77 23.71 -38.87 -21.25
C GLU A 77 23.48 -39.78 -20.04
N PRO A 78 24.55 -40.33 -19.41
CA PRO A 78 24.41 -41.40 -18.42
C PRO A 78 23.77 -40.89 -17.12
N VAL A 79 22.48 -41.18 -16.98
CA VAL A 79 21.74 -41.05 -15.71
C VAL A 79 22.46 -41.88 -14.64
N LEU A 80 23.00 -41.21 -13.62
CA LEU A 80 23.44 -41.87 -12.41
C LEU A 80 22.23 -42.53 -11.76
N ALA A 81 22.24 -43.86 -11.68
CA ALA A 81 21.16 -44.63 -11.10
C ALA A 81 20.88 -44.16 -9.68
N VAL A 82 19.64 -43.72 -9.44
CA VAL A 82 19.15 -43.45 -8.09
C VAL A 82 19.10 -44.79 -7.34
N PRO A 83 19.71 -44.92 -6.15
CA PRO A 83 19.55 -46.12 -5.35
C PRO A 83 18.09 -46.27 -4.94
N GLU A 84 17.46 -47.42 -5.26
CA GLU A 84 16.03 -47.67 -5.03
C GLU A 84 15.63 -47.84 -3.54
N ASP A 85 16.56 -47.56 -2.61
CA ASP A 85 16.42 -47.74 -1.15
C ASP A 85 16.51 -46.40 -0.38
N GLN A 86 15.98 -45.29 -0.91
CA GLN A 86 15.78 -44.07 -0.11
C GLN A 86 14.45 -44.15 0.64
N GLU A 87 14.48 -44.22 1.97
CA GLU A 87 13.27 -44.11 2.81
C GLU A 87 12.60 -42.74 2.58
N GLU A 88 11.37 -42.75 2.06
CA GLU A 88 10.56 -41.54 1.89
C GLU A 88 10.30 -40.87 3.26
N ALA A 89 10.40 -39.54 3.31
CA ALA A 89 10.12 -38.77 4.50
C ALA A 89 8.65 -38.90 4.92
N GLN A 90 8.40 -39.17 6.19
CA GLN A 90 7.04 -39.29 6.72
C GLN A 90 6.30 -37.93 6.68
N PRO A 91 4.97 -37.91 6.58
CA PRO A 91 4.22 -36.65 6.62
C PRO A 91 4.40 -35.96 7.98
N LEU A 92 4.55 -34.63 7.95
CA LEU A 92 4.69 -33.84 9.17
C LEU A 92 3.51 -34.02 10.13
N PRO A 93 3.75 -34.08 11.45
CA PRO A 93 2.69 -34.10 12.45
C PRO A 93 1.95 -32.74 12.51
N PRO A 94 0.71 -32.72 13.05
CA PRO A 94 -0.04 -31.49 13.22
C PRO A 94 0.69 -30.49 14.13
N LEU A 95 0.62 -29.21 13.77
CA LEU A 95 1.18 -28.11 14.55
C LEU A 95 0.17 -27.62 15.58
N CYS A 96 0.65 -27.04 16.69
CA CYS A 96 -0.21 -26.30 17.59
C CYS A 96 -1.04 -25.27 16.80
N ALA A 97 -2.37 -25.31 16.98
CA ALA A 97 -3.29 -24.35 16.37
C ALA A 97 -2.99 -22.91 16.83
N SER A 98 -3.43 -21.91 16.04
CA SER A 98 -3.18 -20.49 16.33
C SER A 98 -4.20 -19.88 17.29
N PRO A 99 -3.89 -19.73 18.61
CA PRO A 99 -4.78 -19.04 19.55
C PRO A 99 -5.05 -17.58 19.16
N MET A 100 -4.09 -16.89 18.55
CA MET A 100 -4.22 -15.48 18.18
C MET A 100 -5.42 -15.20 17.28
N ARG A 101 -5.81 -16.16 16.42
CA ARG A 101 -6.99 -16.03 15.55
C ARG A 101 -8.33 -16.10 16.31
N GLY A 102 -8.35 -16.76 17.47
CA GLY A 102 -9.55 -16.91 18.31
C GLY A 102 -9.71 -15.87 19.41
N MET A 103 -8.64 -15.17 19.81
CA MET A 103 -8.68 -14.16 20.88
C MET A 103 -9.53 -12.93 20.52
N TRP A 104 -10.32 -12.43 21.46
CA TRP A 104 -11.10 -11.20 21.31
C TRP A 104 -10.20 -9.96 21.21
N ARG A 105 -10.73 -8.89 20.58
CA ARG A 105 -10.04 -7.60 20.39
C ARG A 105 -9.41 -7.07 21.70
N ARG A 106 -10.19 -7.03 22.78
CA ARG A 106 -9.71 -6.59 24.11
C ARG A 106 -8.65 -7.49 24.74
N GLU A 107 -8.70 -8.80 24.49
CA GLU A 107 -7.71 -9.75 25.01
C GLU A 107 -6.37 -9.57 24.32
N LYS A 108 -6.36 -9.29 23.01
CA LYS A 108 -5.15 -8.92 22.26
C LYS A 108 -4.53 -7.63 22.80
N VAL A 109 -5.33 -6.59 23.02
CA VAL A 109 -4.86 -5.30 23.57
C VAL A 109 -4.26 -5.51 24.96
N ALA A 110 -4.95 -6.18 25.88
CA ALA A 110 -4.45 -6.45 27.22
C ALA A 110 -3.17 -7.32 27.21
N LEU A 111 -3.06 -8.28 26.30
CA LEU A 111 -1.84 -9.08 26.14
C LEU A 111 -0.65 -8.21 25.73
N TYR A 112 -0.77 -7.41 24.66
CA TYR A 112 0.36 -6.60 24.21
C TYR A 112 0.67 -5.41 25.13
N CYS A 113 -0.34 -4.63 25.51
CA CYS A 113 -0.14 -3.39 26.27
C CYS A 113 0.18 -3.67 27.74
N ASP A 114 -0.57 -4.56 28.40
CA ASP A 114 -0.48 -4.76 29.85
C ASP A 114 0.53 -5.85 30.26
N GLN A 115 0.77 -6.85 29.39
CA GLN A 115 1.61 -8.01 29.74
C GLN A 115 2.96 -8.05 29.01
N VAL A 116 3.00 -7.79 27.70
CA VAL A 116 4.23 -7.90 26.91
C VAL A 116 5.05 -6.60 26.93
N LEU A 117 4.45 -5.48 26.50
CA LEU A 117 5.14 -4.19 26.38
C LEU A 117 5.18 -3.42 27.71
N GLN A 118 4.16 -3.51 28.56
CA GLN A 118 4.15 -2.91 29.91
C GLN A 118 4.48 -1.39 29.95
N GLY A 119 4.16 -0.66 28.88
CA GLY A 119 4.51 0.76 28.74
C GLY A 119 5.92 1.06 28.20
N SER A 120 6.64 0.05 27.71
CA SER A 120 7.87 0.24 26.91
C SER A 120 7.65 1.17 25.73
N LYS A 121 8.70 1.90 25.36
CA LYS A 121 8.76 2.66 24.11
C LYS A 121 9.00 1.72 22.92
N ALA A 122 8.89 2.25 21.70
CA ALA A 122 9.25 1.53 20.49
C ALA A 122 10.72 1.08 20.48
N GLU A 123 11.65 1.94 20.90
CA GLU A 123 13.09 1.62 21.01
C GLU A 123 13.41 0.43 21.95
N ASP A 124 12.51 0.14 22.91
CA ASP A 124 12.63 -0.94 23.89
C ASP A 124 11.78 -2.19 23.52
N ALA A 125 11.03 -2.15 22.41
CA ALA A 125 10.04 -3.17 22.09
C ALA A 125 10.67 -4.55 21.80
N ASP A 126 11.82 -4.56 21.13
CA ASP A 126 12.61 -5.77 20.91
C ASP A 126 13.08 -6.42 22.22
N GLU A 127 13.47 -5.62 23.22
CA GLU A 127 13.85 -6.15 24.53
C GLU A 127 12.64 -6.70 25.28
N ALA A 128 11.48 -6.03 25.19
CA ALA A 128 10.23 -6.50 25.77
C ALA A 128 9.75 -7.84 25.17
N MET A 129 9.74 -7.96 23.83
CA MET A 129 9.44 -9.22 23.12
C MET A 129 10.43 -10.32 23.50
N SER A 130 11.72 -9.98 23.57
CA SER A 130 12.79 -10.91 23.92
C SER A 130 12.68 -11.41 25.35
N LYS A 131 12.36 -10.53 26.31
CA LYS A 131 12.12 -10.88 27.71
C LYS A 131 10.92 -11.81 27.83
N TYR A 132 9.79 -11.44 27.23
CA TYR A 132 8.56 -12.24 27.24
C TYR A 132 8.80 -13.66 26.69
N LEU A 133 9.44 -13.77 25.52
CA LEU A 133 9.75 -15.07 24.92
C LEU A 133 10.76 -15.87 25.77
N SER A 134 11.79 -15.21 26.33
CA SER A 134 12.77 -15.87 27.20
C SER A 134 12.16 -16.42 28.50
N GLU A 135 11.15 -15.77 29.06
CA GLU A 135 10.43 -16.27 30.24
C GLU A 135 9.63 -17.54 29.94
N LYS A 136 9.06 -17.63 28.74
CA LYS A 136 8.30 -18.81 28.28
C LYS A 136 9.21 -19.98 27.85
N LEU A 137 10.35 -19.71 27.20
CA LEU A 137 11.32 -20.75 26.84
C LEU A 137 11.98 -21.42 28.06
N LYS A 138 12.12 -20.73 29.19
CA LYS A 138 12.66 -21.31 30.44
C LYS A 138 11.81 -22.43 31.03
N LEU A 139 10.56 -22.60 30.57
CA LEU A 139 9.69 -23.68 31.02
C LEU A 139 10.19 -25.05 30.53
N LYS A 140 10.90 -25.12 29.39
CA LYS A 140 11.28 -26.39 28.78
C LYS A 140 12.49 -26.32 27.85
N ASP A 141 13.54 -27.06 28.21
CA ASP A 141 14.82 -27.10 27.46
C ASP A 141 14.73 -27.79 26.09
N LYS A 142 13.83 -28.78 25.93
CA LYS A 142 13.73 -29.64 24.75
C LYS A 142 12.28 -29.90 24.32
N TRP A 143 11.97 -29.71 23.05
CA TRP A 143 10.62 -29.93 22.49
C TRP A 143 10.65 -30.24 20.98
N LEU A 144 9.59 -30.87 20.46
CA LEU A 144 9.47 -31.17 19.03
C LEU A 144 8.80 -30.04 18.27
N GLY A 145 9.40 -29.61 17.17
CA GLY A 145 8.90 -28.56 16.30
C GLY A 145 9.13 -28.88 14.82
N VAL A 146 8.38 -28.22 13.94
CA VAL A 146 8.68 -28.18 12.51
C VAL A 146 9.43 -26.91 12.21
N TRP A 147 10.68 -27.01 11.77
CA TRP A 147 11.41 -25.89 11.18
C TRP A 147 10.89 -25.67 9.76
N LYS A 148 10.37 -24.47 9.48
CA LYS A 148 9.90 -24.05 8.15
C LYS A 148 10.90 -23.06 7.57
N SER A 149 11.73 -23.53 6.64
CA SER A 149 12.79 -22.74 6.03
C SER A 149 12.45 -22.27 4.62
N ASN A 150 13.18 -21.26 4.15
CA ASN A 150 13.17 -20.83 2.76
C ASN A 150 13.62 -21.98 1.83
N PRO A 151 12.89 -22.31 0.74
CA PRO A 151 13.29 -23.34 -0.22
C PRO A 151 14.64 -23.07 -0.91
N GLU A 152 15.10 -21.81 -0.96
CA GLU A 152 16.42 -21.44 -1.49
C GLU A 152 17.60 -22.08 -0.73
N LEU A 153 17.40 -22.66 0.45
CA LEU A 153 18.43 -23.45 1.13
C LEU A 153 18.63 -24.82 0.48
N PHE A 154 17.57 -25.39 -0.09
CA PHE A 154 17.52 -26.78 -0.59
C PHE A 154 17.51 -26.88 -2.12
N PHE A 155 16.97 -25.87 -2.81
CA PHE A 155 16.76 -25.90 -4.26
C PHE A 155 17.63 -24.87 -5.00
N GLU A 156 18.13 -25.28 -6.16
CA GLU A 156 18.90 -24.41 -7.07
C GLU A 156 17.96 -23.59 -7.98
N LYS A 157 16.87 -24.24 -8.42
CA LYS A 157 15.77 -23.65 -9.19
C LYS A 157 14.47 -24.28 -8.71
N TYR A 158 13.51 -23.44 -8.35
CA TYR A 158 12.16 -23.85 -7.99
C TYR A 158 11.19 -22.75 -8.42
N GLU A 159 9.93 -23.12 -8.69
CA GLU A 159 8.86 -22.14 -8.82
C GLU A 159 8.32 -21.82 -7.42
N GLU A 160 8.32 -20.55 -7.04
CA GLU A 160 7.92 -20.09 -5.71
C GLU A 160 6.46 -20.41 -5.38
N ALA A 161 5.60 -20.52 -6.40
CA ALA A 161 4.22 -20.96 -6.27
C ALA A 161 4.07 -22.46 -5.95
N SER A 162 5.09 -23.27 -6.23
CA SER A 162 5.05 -24.74 -6.14
C SER A 162 5.57 -25.28 -4.80
N ILE A 163 6.48 -24.55 -4.14
CA ILE A 163 7.00 -24.89 -2.80
C ILE A 163 7.07 -23.60 -1.96
N PRO A 164 6.12 -23.34 -1.04
CA PRO A 164 6.11 -22.11 -0.25
C PRO A 164 7.14 -22.13 0.91
N PHE A 165 7.49 -23.31 1.42
CA PHE A 165 8.53 -23.53 2.43
C PHE A 165 8.96 -25.00 2.44
N VAL A 166 10.17 -25.27 2.94
CA VAL A 166 10.61 -26.63 3.29
C VAL A 166 10.37 -26.82 4.78
N GLY A 167 9.59 -27.83 5.16
CA GLY A 167 9.22 -28.14 6.53
C GLY A 167 9.87 -29.44 6.97
N ILE A 168 10.65 -29.41 8.05
CA ILE A 168 11.38 -30.57 8.59
C ILE A 168 11.06 -30.72 10.07
N LEU A 169 10.77 -31.94 10.52
CA LEU A 169 10.57 -32.25 11.94
C LEU A 169 11.92 -32.29 12.68
N VAL A 170 12.05 -31.47 13.72
CA VAL A 170 13.26 -31.29 14.51
C VAL A 170 13.00 -31.37 16.01
N GLU A 171 13.97 -31.90 16.75
CA GLU A 171 14.09 -31.66 18.18
C GLU A 171 14.79 -30.32 18.38
N VAL A 172 14.12 -29.40 19.08
CA VAL A 172 14.62 -28.09 19.42
C VAL A 172 15.26 -28.16 20.80
N THR A 173 16.51 -27.72 20.93
CA THR A 173 17.20 -27.56 22.22
C THR A 173 17.42 -26.07 22.49
N CYS A 174 16.69 -25.54 23.48
CA CYS A 174 16.79 -24.15 23.91
C CYS A 174 17.86 -24.01 25.00
N LYS A 175 19.04 -23.49 24.65
CA LYS A 175 20.05 -23.05 25.63
C LYS A 175 19.99 -21.52 25.74
N PRO A 176 19.51 -20.95 26.86
CA PRO A 176 19.43 -19.49 27.00
C PRO A 176 20.83 -18.86 26.97
N ARG A 177 21.20 -18.26 25.85
CA ARG A 177 22.38 -17.40 25.70
C ARG A 177 22.01 -15.97 26.13
N GLN A 178 22.97 -15.24 26.69
CA GLN A 178 22.75 -13.91 27.28
C GLN A 178 22.58 -12.77 26.25
N SER A 179 22.67 -13.05 24.94
CA SER A 179 22.51 -12.06 23.88
C SER A 179 21.04 -11.89 23.50
N LEU A 180 20.47 -10.72 23.81
CA LEU A 180 19.07 -10.35 23.54
C LEU A 180 18.71 -10.20 22.05
N SER A 181 19.69 -10.21 21.13
CA SER A 181 19.47 -10.04 19.70
C SER A 181 19.46 -11.38 18.94
N CYS A 182 18.35 -11.68 18.26
CA CYS A 182 18.11 -12.88 17.45
C CYS A 182 18.11 -14.20 18.25
N PHE A 183 16.91 -14.71 18.56
CA PHE A 183 16.73 -16.07 19.09
C PHE A 183 17.09 -17.12 18.03
N LYS A 184 18.35 -17.53 18.03
CA LYS A 184 18.80 -18.76 17.39
C LYS A 184 18.66 -19.92 18.37
N VAL A 185 18.02 -21.00 17.94
CA VAL A 185 17.89 -22.24 18.70
C VAL A 185 18.68 -23.36 18.03
N THR A 186 19.23 -24.26 18.84
CA THR A 186 19.86 -25.47 18.31
C THR A 186 18.77 -26.44 17.90
N VAL A 187 18.87 -27.00 16.69
CA VAL A 187 17.93 -27.96 16.13
C VAL A 187 18.67 -29.20 15.65
N SER A 188 18.06 -30.37 15.80
CA SER A 188 18.53 -31.63 15.22
C SER A 188 17.35 -32.38 14.63
N VAL A 189 17.55 -33.10 13.52
CA VAL A 189 16.52 -33.95 12.91
C VAL A 189 15.94 -34.90 13.96
N ALA A 190 14.62 -34.95 14.07
CA ALA A 190 13.92 -35.85 14.99
C ALA A 190 13.45 -37.12 14.27
N GLU A 191 13.28 -38.20 15.04
CA GLU A 191 12.72 -39.46 14.54
C GLU A 191 11.22 -39.57 14.84
N PRO A 192 10.41 -40.10 13.91
CA PRO A 192 10.79 -40.52 12.56
C PRO A 192 11.07 -39.31 11.64
N PHE A 193 12.04 -39.46 10.73
CA PHE A 193 12.33 -38.43 9.72
C PHE A 193 11.05 -38.03 8.96
N SER A 194 10.64 -36.76 9.11
CA SER A 194 9.36 -36.27 8.59
C SER A 194 9.52 -34.92 7.88
N SER A 195 8.85 -34.76 6.73
CA SER A 195 8.87 -33.56 5.91
C SER A 195 7.54 -33.28 5.20
N ASN A 196 7.33 -32.05 4.73
CA ASN A 196 6.26 -31.73 3.78
C ASN A 196 6.63 -32.13 2.33
N ILE A 197 7.88 -32.50 2.07
CA ILE A 197 8.38 -32.98 0.78
C ILE A 197 8.79 -34.44 0.97
N ALA A 198 7.99 -35.39 0.46
CA ALA A 198 8.21 -36.82 0.67
C ALA A 198 9.60 -37.30 0.19
N ASN A 199 10.08 -36.74 -0.93
CA ASN A 199 11.32 -37.18 -1.58
C ASN A 199 12.53 -36.30 -1.22
N ILE A 200 12.52 -35.62 -0.06
CA ILE A 200 13.70 -34.86 0.39
C ILE A 200 14.75 -35.82 0.97
N PRO A 201 15.99 -35.86 0.45
CA PRO A 201 17.02 -36.74 0.99
C PRO A 201 17.43 -36.30 2.40
N ARG A 202 17.49 -37.25 3.34
CA ARG A 202 17.97 -36.99 4.71
C ARG A 202 19.38 -36.41 4.73
N ASP A 203 20.29 -37.00 3.95
CA ASP A 203 21.69 -36.53 3.85
C ASP A 203 21.79 -35.05 3.47
N LEU A 204 20.90 -34.55 2.60
CA LEU A 204 20.85 -33.13 2.23
C LEU A 204 20.36 -32.25 3.38
N VAL A 205 19.41 -32.73 4.18
CA VAL A 205 18.95 -32.02 5.40
C VAL A 205 20.07 -31.94 6.41
N ASP A 206 20.82 -33.02 6.62
CA ASP A 206 21.95 -33.06 7.54
C ASP A 206 23.13 -32.19 7.02
N GLU A 207 23.44 -32.19 5.71
CA GLU A 207 24.40 -31.27 5.08
C GLU A 207 24.00 -29.79 5.30
N VAL A 208 22.73 -29.42 5.06
CA VAL A 208 22.24 -28.04 5.26
C VAL A 208 22.25 -27.63 6.74
N LEU A 209 21.91 -28.55 7.66
CA LEU A 209 21.99 -28.27 9.09
C LEU A 209 23.44 -28.12 9.57
N GLU A 210 24.39 -28.89 9.04
CA GLU A 210 25.82 -28.73 9.33
C GLU A 210 26.34 -27.36 8.85
N GLU A 211 25.97 -26.93 7.63
CA GLU A 211 26.31 -25.60 7.09
C GLU A 211 25.71 -24.44 7.92
N LEU A 212 24.57 -24.67 8.59
CA LEU A 212 23.92 -23.74 9.51
C LEU A 212 24.37 -23.89 10.97
N GLU A 213 25.42 -24.67 11.27
CA GLU A 213 25.90 -24.98 12.62
C GLU A 213 24.80 -25.51 13.57
N TYR A 214 23.87 -26.30 13.02
CA TYR A 214 22.67 -26.81 13.70
C TYR A 214 21.80 -25.72 14.34
N SER A 215 21.78 -24.51 13.77
CA SER A 215 21.12 -23.33 14.33
C SER A 215 20.02 -22.77 13.42
N ALA A 216 18.76 -22.84 13.88
CA ALA A 216 17.62 -22.24 13.19
C ALA A 216 17.14 -20.93 13.87
N PRO A 217 16.59 -19.95 13.12
CA PRO A 217 15.83 -18.84 13.71
C PRO A 217 14.58 -19.38 14.43
N LEU A 218 14.39 -19.02 15.68
CA LEU A 218 13.29 -19.57 16.50
C LEU A 218 11.89 -19.26 15.94
N LEU A 219 11.70 -18.08 15.31
CA LEU A 219 10.43 -17.73 14.68
C LEU A 219 10.15 -18.53 13.40
N GLU A 220 11.08 -19.33 12.89
CA GLU A 220 10.86 -20.31 11.82
C GLU A 220 10.43 -21.69 12.35
N VAL A 221 10.47 -21.92 13.67
CA VAL A 221 10.16 -23.23 14.27
C VAL A 221 8.79 -23.25 14.92
N TYR A 222 7.94 -24.20 14.52
CA TYR A 222 6.53 -24.29 14.91
C TYR A 222 6.32 -25.52 15.80
N PRO A 223 5.92 -25.38 17.08
CA PRO A 223 5.73 -26.53 17.96
C PRO A 223 4.65 -27.51 17.47
N VAL A 224 4.91 -28.80 17.68
CA VAL A 224 4.01 -29.91 17.32
C VAL A 224 2.92 -30.09 18.37
N GLU A 225 1.68 -30.36 17.94
CA GLU A 225 0.52 -30.60 18.79
C GLU A 225 0.67 -31.89 19.65
N GLY A 226 -0.11 -32.01 20.73
CA GLY A 226 -0.13 -33.20 21.59
C GLY A 226 0.98 -33.26 22.64
N GLN A 227 1.90 -32.30 22.64
CA GLN A 227 2.89 -32.12 23.70
C GLN A 227 2.27 -31.50 24.99
N ASP A 228 3.08 -31.40 26.04
CA ASP A 228 2.66 -30.90 27.36
C ASP A 228 2.30 -29.40 27.40
N ALA A 229 1.89 -28.93 28.58
CA ALA A 229 1.41 -27.56 28.77
C ALA A 229 2.48 -26.52 28.43
N ASP A 230 3.72 -26.77 28.81
CA ASP A 230 4.84 -25.85 28.60
C ASP A 230 5.12 -25.62 27.11
N VAL A 231 4.99 -26.66 26.27
CA VAL A 231 5.10 -26.50 24.80
C VAL A 231 3.94 -25.69 24.22
N ARG A 232 2.72 -25.80 24.76
CA ARG A 232 1.59 -24.96 24.32
C ARG A 232 1.78 -23.49 24.69
N ASP A 233 2.35 -23.22 25.86
CA ASP A 233 2.74 -21.88 26.30
C ASP A 233 3.86 -21.30 25.42
N ILE A 234 4.85 -22.10 25.03
CA ILE A 234 5.88 -21.74 24.05
C ILE A 234 5.26 -21.47 22.67
N ALA A 235 4.32 -22.29 22.20
CA ALA A 235 3.63 -22.08 20.93
C ALA A 235 2.87 -20.75 20.89
N LEU A 236 2.08 -20.46 21.93
CA LEU A 236 1.43 -19.16 22.10
C LEU A 236 2.45 -18.02 22.12
N ALA A 237 3.54 -18.14 22.88
CA ALA A 237 4.56 -17.10 22.96
C ALA A 237 5.21 -16.79 21.60
N LEU A 238 5.52 -17.83 20.81
CA LEU A 238 6.05 -17.68 19.46
C LEU A 238 5.05 -17.02 18.51
N GLU A 239 3.76 -17.33 18.61
CA GLU A 239 2.73 -16.65 17.82
C GLU A 239 2.54 -15.18 18.21
N VAL A 240 2.62 -14.86 19.50
CA VAL A 240 2.54 -13.47 19.99
C VAL A 240 3.69 -12.64 19.42
N VAL A 241 4.90 -13.19 19.37
CA VAL A 241 6.06 -12.49 18.78
C VAL A 241 5.95 -12.42 17.25
N ARG A 242 5.52 -13.49 16.57
CA ARG A 242 5.25 -13.47 15.11
C ARG A 242 4.20 -12.41 14.76
N PHE A 243 3.03 -12.44 15.40
CA PHE A 243 1.94 -11.51 15.14
C PHE A 243 2.34 -10.05 15.37
N PHE A 244 3.19 -9.80 16.38
CA PHE A 244 3.74 -8.46 16.61
C PHE A 244 4.55 -7.99 15.40
N TYR A 245 5.57 -8.75 14.98
CA TYR A 245 6.42 -8.35 13.85
C TYR A 245 5.70 -8.39 12.49
N ASP A 246 4.78 -9.33 12.28
CA ASP A 246 4.04 -9.49 11.02
C ASP A 246 2.98 -8.38 10.80
N PHE A 247 2.32 -7.93 11.87
CA PHE A 247 1.13 -7.05 11.77
C PHE A 247 1.19 -5.77 12.59
N LEU A 248 1.94 -5.69 13.70
CA LEU A 248 1.93 -4.56 14.62
C LEU A 248 3.17 -3.66 14.51
N TRP A 249 4.37 -4.20 14.40
CA TRP A 249 5.61 -3.42 14.23
C TRP A 249 5.67 -2.75 12.85
N ARG A 250 6.36 -1.62 12.79
CA ARG A 250 6.80 -0.95 11.56
C ARG A 250 8.24 -0.48 11.72
N ASP A 251 9.02 -0.56 10.64
CA ASP A 251 10.44 -0.13 10.59
C ASP A 251 10.65 1.40 10.76
N TRP A 252 9.60 2.14 11.12
CA TRP A 252 9.66 3.57 11.47
C TRP A 252 9.26 3.84 12.92
N ASP A 253 8.93 2.80 13.70
CA ASP A 253 8.50 2.96 15.09
C ASP A 253 9.67 3.33 16.01
N ASP A 254 10.87 2.78 15.77
CA ASP A 254 12.12 3.13 16.46
C ASP A 254 12.87 4.32 15.82
N GLU A 255 12.56 4.66 14.57
CA GLU A 255 13.09 5.86 13.91
C GLU A 255 12.49 7.18 14.45
N GLU A 256 11.28 7.14 15.04
CA GLU A 256 10.54 8.32 15.49
C GLU A 256 10.12 8.25 16.97
N ILE A 257 10.17 9.39 17.67
CA ILE A 257 9.79 9.47 19.08
C ILE A 257 8.27 9.36 19.22
N CYS A 258 7.78 8.19 19.65
CA CYS A 258 6.39 7.96 20.00
C CYS A 258 6.15 8.20 21.51
N GLU A 259 5.32 9.17 21.87
CA GLU A 259 4.99 9.49 23.28
C GLU A 259 4.17 8.38 23.98
N ASN A 260 3.32 7.66 23.23
CA ASN A 260 2.45 6.62 23.77
C ASN A 260 2.39 5.42 22.81
N TYR A 261 3.42 4.58 22.88
CA TYR A 261 3.57 3.43 22.00
C TYR A 261 2.50 2.35 22.23
N THR A 262 2.02 2.15 23.46
CA THR A 262 0.94 1.20 23.74
C THR A 262 -0.38 1.59 23.09
N ALA A 263 -0.73 2.88 23.05
CA ALA A 263 -1.91 3.35 22.32
C ALA A 263 -1.79 3.16 20.80
N LEU A 264 -0.59 3.35 20.22
CA LEU A 264 -0.34 3.07 18.80
C LEU A 264 -0.53 1.57 18.48
N ILE A 265 -0.05 0.70 19.37
CA ILE A 265 -0.22 -0.75 19.25
C ILE A 265 -1.69 -1.16 19.39
N GLU A 266 -2.46 -0.56 20.31
CA GLU A 266 -3.90 -0.75 20.40
C GLU A 266 -4.61 -0.38 19.09
N GLU A 267 -4.29 0.76 18.47
CA GLU A 267 -4.91 1.15 17.21
C GLU A 267 -4.53 0.25 16.02
N ARG A 268 -3.33 -0.32 16.00
CA ARG A 268 -2.95 -1.34 15.01
C ARG A 268 -3.66 -2.67 15.23
N ILE A 269 -3.92 -3.07 16.48
CA ILE A 269 -4.77 -4.22 16.80
C ILE A 269 -6.22 -3.94 16.35
N ASN A 270 -6.74 -2.74 16.58
CA ASN A 270 -8.07 -2.32 16.11
C ASN A 270 -8.15 -2.37 14.57
N LEU A 271 -7.19 -1.77 13.86
CA LEU A 271 -7.09 -1.80 12.40
C LEU A 271 -7.05 -3.24 11.86
N TRP A 272 -6.24 -4.12 12.46
CA TRP A 272 -6.19 -5.53 12.06
C TRP A 272 -7.53 -6.22 12.26
N CYS A 273 -8.19 -6.02 13.41
CA CYS A 273 -9.52 -6.57 13.68
C CYS A 273 -10.57 -6.06 12.69
N ASP A 274 -10.63 -4.75 12.45
CA ASP A 274 -11.59 -4.12 11.53
C ASP A 274 -11.41 -4.61 10.07
N ILE A 275 -10.19 -5.03 9.69
CA ILE A 275 -9.91 -5.69 8.41
C ILE A 275 -10.40 -7.16 8.40
N GLN A 276 -10.29 -7.89 9.51
CA GLN A 276 -10.73 -9.30 9.57
C GLN A 276 -12.25 -9.45 9.67
N ASP A 277 -12.92 -8.57 10.41
CA ASP A 277 -14.38 -8.61 10.63
C ASP A 277 -15.18 -7.91 9.51
N GLY A 278 -14.50 -7.23 8.59
CA GLY A 278 -15.10 -6.58 7.42
C GLY A 278 -15.66 -5.18 7.69
N THR A 279 -15.42 -4.62 8.88
CA THR A 279 -15.71 -3.21 9.20
C THR A 279 -14.99 -2.27 8.22
N ILE A 280 -13.77 -2.62 7.82
CA ILE A 280 -13.08 -2.03 6.66
C ILE A 280 -13.43 -2.88 5.42
N PRO A 281 -14.05 -2.31 4.38
CA PRO A 281 -14.36 -3.02 3.15
C PRO A 281 -13.12 -3.71 2.54
N GLY A 282 -13.28 -4.94 2.06
CA GLY A 282 -12.20 -5.72 1.43
C GLY A 282 -11.36 -4.94 0.41
N PRO A 283 -11.97 -4.17 -0.52
CA PRO A 283 -11.28 -3.23 -1.41
C PRO A 283 -10.29 -2.29 -0.73
N ILE A 284 -10.70 -1.71 0.40
CA ILE A 284 -9.95 -0.70 1.14
C ILE A 284 -8.82 -1.36 1.93
N ALA A 285 -9.09 -2.53 2.52
CA ALA A 285 -8.07 -3.36 3.16
C ALA A 285 -6.99 -3.87 2.17
N GLN A 286 -7.36 -4.16 0.92
CA GLN A 286 -6.41 -4.53 -0.14
C GLN A 286 -5.48 -3.36 -0.49
N ARG A 287 -6.00 -2.14 -0.59
CA ARG A 287 -5.20 -0.94 -0.84
C ARG A 287 -4.21 -0.64 0.28
N PHE A 288 -4.61 -0.77 1.55
CA PHE A 288 -3.68 -0.69 2.69
C PHE A 288 -2.53 -1.71 2.55
N LYS A 289 -2.87 -2.99 2.31
CA LYS A 289 -1.87 -4.06 2.12
C LYS A 289 -0.93 -3.79 0.94
N LYS A 290 -1.44 -3.39 -0.23
CA LYS A 290 -0.65 -2.99 -1.41
C LYS A 290 0.29 -1.82 -1.10
N THR A 291 -0.16 -0.85 -0.30
CA THR A 291 0.65 0.30 0.12
C THR A 291 1.78 -0.12 1.07
N LEU A 292 1.48 -0.96 2.07
CA LEU A 292 2.45 -1.49 3.02
C LEU A 292 3.50 -2.36 2.33
N GLU A 293 3.07 -3.20 1.38
CA GLU A 293 3.95 -4.03 0.56
C GLU A 293 4.84 -3.18 -0.35
N LYS A 294 4.30 -2.13 -0.98
CA LYS A 294 5.10 -1.18 -1.76
C LYS A 294 6.15 -0.48 -0.89
N TYR A 295 5.79 -0.08 0.34
CA TYR A 295 6.74 0.50 1.30
C TYR A 295 7.89 -0.47 1.62
N LYS A 296 7.59 -1.73 1.97
CA LYS A 296 8.60 -2.76 2.27
C LYS A 296 9.57 -2.97 1.11
N ASN A 297 9.03 -3.15 -0.10
CA ASN A 297 9.83 -3.32 -1.30
C ASN A 297 10.72 -2.09 -1.59
N LYS A 298 10.21 -0.87 -1.38
CA LYS A 298 11.00 0.37 -1.55
C LYS A 298 12.10 0.53 -0.51
N ARG A 299 11.88 0.11 0.75
CA ARG A 299 12.95 0.02 1.78
C ARG A 299 14.05 -0.94 1.35
N VAL A 300 13.71 -2.14 0.87
CA VAL A 300 14.70 -3.12 0.35
C VAL A 300 15.47 -2.54 -0.83
N GLU A 301 14.79 -1.96 -1.84
CA GLU A 301 15.45 -1.28 -2.97
C GLU A 301 16.45 -0.20 -2.53
N LEU A 302 16.14 0.57 -1.47
CA LEU A 302 17.04 1.60 -0.95
C LEU A 302 18.26 0.99 -0.25
N ILE A 303 18.06 -0.02 0.60
CA ILE A 303 19.14 -0.72 1.31
C ILE A 303 20.08 -1.39 0.30
N GLU A 304 19.54 -2.09 -0.69
CA GLU A 304 20.34 -2.69 -1.77
C GLU A 304 21.10 -1.62 -2.56
N TYR A 305 20.44 -0.53 -2.95
CA TYR A 305 21.09 0.57 -3.67
C TYR A 305 22.25 1.16 -2.87
N GLN A 306 22.04 1.46 -1.58
CA GLN A 306 23.07 1.97 -0.67
C GLN A 306 24.23 0.96 -0.51
N SER A 307 23.94 -0.34 -0.40
CA SER A 307 24.97 -1.39 -0.25
C SER A 307 25.86 -1.57 -1.49
N ASN A 308 25.40 -1.15 -2.66
CA ASN A 308 26.16 -1.21 -3.92
C ASN A 308 27.07 0.01 -4.14
N ILE A 309 26.91 1.09 -3.36
CA ILE A 309 27.78 2.25 -3.37
C ILE A 309 29.07 1.87 -2.61
N LYS A 310 30.21 1.90 -3.31
CA LYS A 310 31.48 1.34 -2.81
C LYS A 310 32.34 2.33 -2.00
N GLU A 311 32.14 3.63 -2.22
CA GLU A 311 32.94 4.75 -1.69
C GLU A 311 32.01 5.96 -1.45
N ASP A 312 32.54 7.19 -1.43
CA ASP A 312 31.71 8.40 -1.34
C ASP A 312 30.72 8.48 -2.53
N PRO A 313 29.42 8.73 -2.28
CA PRO A 313 28.42 8.79 -3.35
C PRO A 313 28.66 10.01 -4.24
N SER A 314 28.63 9.81 -5.55
CA SER A 314 28.59 10.93 -6.50
C SER A 314 27.31 11.75 -6.33
N ALA A 315 27.31 13.00 -6.79
CA ALA A 315 26.12 13.85 -6.75
C ALA A 315 24.88 13.22 -7.43
N ALA A 316 25.08 12.39 -8.45
CA ALA A 316 24.01 11.66 -9.12
C ALA A 316 23.43 10.53 -8.23
N GLU A 317 24.29 9.75 -7.58
CA GLU A 317 23.89 8.68 -6.67
C GLU A 317 23.23 9.23 -5.39
N ALA A 318 23.73 10.35 -4.86
CA ALA A 318 23.10 11.06 -3.75
C ALA A 318 21.69 11.56 -4.09
N VAL A 319 21.49 12.13 -5.30
CA VAL A 319 20.16 12.55 -5.79
C VAL A 319 19.22 11.35 -5.98
N GLU A 320 19.70 10.23 -6.51
CA GLU A 320 18.87 9.03 -6.72
C GLU A 320 18.50 8.35 -5.38
N CYS A 321 19.45 8.28 -4.44
CA CYS A 321 19.20 7.87 -3.05
C CYS A 321 18.13 8.75 -2.40
N TRP A 322 18.20 10.08 -2.59
CA TRP A 322 17.21 11.02 -2.05
C TRP A 322 15.81 10.84 -2.66
N LYS A 323 15.68 10.56 -3.97
CA LYS A 323 14.39 10.21 -4.59
C LYS A 323 13.78 8.95 -3.98
N LYS A 324 14.58 7.88 -3.82
CA LYS A 324 14.14 6.62 -3.21
C LYS A 324 13.69 6.83 -1.76
N TYR A 325 14.48 7.57 -0.98
CA TYR A 325 14.12 7.95 0.39
C TYR A 325 12.82 8.78 0.45
N TYR A 326 12.65 9.75 -0.46
CA TYR A 326 11.42 10.55 -0.54
C TYR A 326 10.18 9.71 -0.83
N GLU A 327 10.26 8.72 -1.75
CA GLU A 327 9.15 7.80 -2.00
C GLU A 327 8.79 6.98 -0.74
N ILE A 328 9.79 6.52 0.03
CA ILE A 328 9.58 5.80 1.30
C ILE A 328 8.90 6.70 2.34
N VAL A 329 9.36 7.94 2.52
CA VAL A 329 8.76 8.91 3.47
C VAL A 329 7.31 9.21 3.09
N MET A 330 7.01 9.39 1.80
CA MET A 330 5.64 9.60 1.32
C MET A 330 4.73 8.39 1.57
N LEU A 331 5.23 7.17 1.40
CA LEU A 331 4.48 5.94 1.70
C LEU A 331 4.29 5.74 3.22
N CYS A 332 5.31 6.05 4.03
CA CYS A 332 5.26 6.02 5.49
C CYS A 332 4.19 6.99 6.03
N GLY A 333 4.20 8.25 5.57
CA GLY A 333 3.18 9.24 5.94
C GLY A 333 1.76 8.82 5.53
N LEU A 334 1.61 8.19 4.35
CA LEU A 334 0.34 7.62 3.92
C LEU A 334 -0.13 6.48 4.83
N LEU A 335 0.75 5.56 5.21
CA LEU A 335 0.45 4.43 6.11
C LEU A 335 0.09 4.90 7.53
N LYS A 336 0.73 5.96 8.03
CA LYS A 336 0.35 6.59 9.31
C LYS A 336 -1.06 7.19 9.26
N MET A 337 -1.45 7.80 8.13
CA MET A 337 -2.85 8.24 7.93
C MET A 337 -3.85 7.08 7.84
N TRP A 338 -3.44 5.90 7.36
CA TRP A 338 -4.28 4.68 7.43
C TRP A 338 -4.45 4.15 8.86
N GLU A 339 -3.42 4.29 9.70
CA GLU A 339 -3.41 3.83 11.09
C GLU A 339 -4.18 4.80 12.03
N ASP A 340 -4.36 6.06 11.66
CA ASP A 340 -5.26 6.99 12.36
C ASP A 340 -6.74 6.61 12.18
N LEU A 341 -7.51 6.65 13.28
CA LEU A 341 -8.91 6.20 13.36
C LEU A 341 -9.83 6.86 12.33
N ARG A 342 -9.46 8.08 11.88
CA ARG A 342 -10.32 9.02 11.15
C ARG A 342 -10.63 8.59 9.71
N LEU A 343 -9.84 7.67 9.15
CA LEU A 343 -9.91 7.33 7.72
C LEU A 343 -10.31 5.88 7.42
N ARG A 344 -10.53 5.03 8.45
CA ARG A 344 -10.76 3.58 8.29
C ARG A 344 -11.83 3.17 7.26
N VAL A 345 -12.87 3.98 7.05
CA VAL A 345 -13.98 3.65 6.14
C VAL A 345 -13.71 3.98 4.66
N HIS A 346 -12.76 4.87 4.33
CA HIS A 346 -12.51 5.33 2.94
C HIS A 346 -11.03 5.28 2.53
N GLY A 347 -10.13 5.29 3.51
CA GLY A 347 -8.68 5.49 3.33
C GLY A 347 -8.30 6.96 3.11
N PRO A 348 -7.02 7.31 3.33
CA PRO A 348 -6.42 8.54 2.78
C PRO A 348 -6.34 8.49 1.25
N PHE A 349 -6.70 9.60 0.60
CA PHE A 349 -6.41 9.85 -0.81
C PHE A 349 -4.90 9.75 -1.08
N PHE A 350 -4.50 9.13 -2.20
CA PHE A 350 -3.08 9.01 -2.53
C PHE A 350 -2.49 10.39 -2.87
N PRO A 351 -1.34 10.79 -2.30
CA PRO A 351 -0.65 12.01 -2.71
C PRO A 351 -0.15 11.85 -4.15
N ARG A 352 -0.82 12.54 -5.09
CA ARG A 352 -0.55 12.43 -6.53
C ARG A 352 0.69 13.24 -6.91
N ILE A 353 1.51 12.66 -7.79
CA ILE A 353 2.52 13.44 -8.54
C ILE A 353 1.76 14.52 -9.32
N LEU A 354 2.07 15.79 -9.05
CA LEU A 354 1.42 16.93 -9.67
C LEU A 354 1.80 17.02 -11.15
N ARG A 355 0.94 16.51 -12.04
CA ARG A 355 0.99 16.89 -13.45
C ARG A 355 0.79 18.40 -13.55
N ARG A 356 1.72 19.09 -14.22
CA ARG A 356 1.63 20.53 -14.42
C ARG A 356 0.55 20.82 -15.46
N ARG A 357 -0.44 21.66 -15.11
CA ARG A 357 -1.43 22.23 -16.05
C ARG A 357 -0.69 22.84 -17.24
N LYS A 358 -1.10 22.48 -18.46
CA LYS A 358 -0.47 23.00 -19.69
C LYS A 358 -0.94 24.42 -19.99
N GLY A 359 -2.17 24.74 -19.59
CA GLY A 359 -2.81 26.02 -19.88
C GLY A 359 -3.31 26.06 -21.32
N LYS A 360 -3.38 27.26 -21.90
CA LYS A 360 -3.81 27.46 -23.30
C LYS A 360 -2.64 27.22 -24.26
N ARG A 361 -2.94 26.80 -25.49
CA ARG A 361 -1.96 26.64 -26.58
C ARG A 361 -1.41 27.99 -27.03
N ASP A 362 -0.14 28.04 -27.43
CA ASP A 362 0.54 29.28 -27.85
C ASP A 362 -0.15 30.00 -29.02
N PHE A 363 -0.75 29.24 -29.95
CA PHE A 363 -1.51 29.78 -31.08
C PHE A 363 -2.98 30.12 -30.76
N GLY A 364 -3.40 30.01 -29.49
CA GLY A 364 -4.67 30.51 -28.96
C GLY A 364 -5.96 29.82 -29.42
N LYS A 365 -5.89 28.85 -30.35
CA LYS A 365 -7.06 28.08 -30.82
C LYS A 365 -7.19 26.76 -30.06
N THR A 366 -8.43 26.32 -29.88
CA THR A 366 -8.80 25.04 -29.28
C THR A 366 -8.86 23.93 -30.34
N ILE A 367 -8.55 22.70 -29.95
CA ILE A 367 -8.63 21.48 -30.78
C ILE A 367 -9.77 20.60 -30.27
N THR A 368 -10.49 19.98 -31.21
CA THR A 368 -11.43 18.89 -30.94
C THR A 368 -10.74 17.55 -31.21
N HIS A 369 -10.45 16.81 -30.15
CA HIS A 369 -9.84 15.49 -30.17
C HIS A 369 -10.93 14.44 -30.40
N ILE A 370 -10.88 13.69 -31.50
CA ILE A 370 -11.84 12.63 -31.83
C ILE A 370 -11.24 11.28 -31.43
N VAL A 371 -11.93 10.55 -30.55
CA VAL A 371 -11.46 9.27 -29.99
C VAL A 371 -12.29 8.12 -30.55
N ALA A 372 -11.74 7.40 -31.54
CA ALA A 372 -12.38 6.27 -32.19
C ALA A 372 -11.36 5.35 -32.86
N LYS A 373 -11.54 4.02 -32.70
CA LYS A 373 -10.71 2.99 -33.35
C LYS A 373 -10.81 3.01 -34.89
N VAL A 374 -11.99 3.38 -35.41
CA VAL A 374 -12.25 3.53 -36.85
C VAL A 374 -13.06 4.80 -37.05
N MET A 375 -12.64 5.63 -38.00
CA MET A 375 -13.29 6.90 -38.31
C MET A 375 -14.07 6.81 -39.62
N THR A 376 -15.29 7.33 -39.62
CA THR A 376 -16.15 7.44 -40.83
C THR A 376 -16.44 8.90 -41.12
N THR A 377 -16.80 9.22 -42.37
CA THR A 377 -17.13 10.59 -42.77
C THR A 377 -18.36 11.15 -42.03
N ASP A 378 -19.32 10.29 -41.66
CA ASP A 378 -20.50 10.66 -40.88
C ASP A 378 -20.17 11.21 -39.48
N MET A 379 -19.08 10.74 -38.86
CA MET A 379 -18.66 11.17 -37.52
C MET A 379 -18.22 12.64 -37.46
N VAL A 380 -17.85 13.24 -38.59
CA VAL A 380 -17.46 14.66 -38.69
C VAL A 380 -18.50 15.56 -39.37
N LYS A 381 -19.60 15.02 -39.91
CA LYS A 381 -20.64 15.80 -40.63
C LYS A 381 -21.28 16.91 -39.80
N ASN A 382 -21.34 16.75 -38.48
CA ASN A 382 -22.02 17.66 -37.56
C ASN A 382 -21.09 18.70 -36.92
N LEU A 383 -19.81 18.73 -37.30
CA LEU A 383 -18.83 19.69 -36.78
C LEU A 383 -18.74 20.93 -37.70
N SER A 384 -18.39 22.08 -37.13
CA SER A 384 -18.17 23.31 -37.90
C SER A 384 -16.96 23.17 -38.83
N SER A 385 -17.03 23.75 -40.02
CA SER A 385 -15.93 23.81 -40.99
C SER A 385 -14.64 24.43 -40.43
N ASP A 386 -14.74 25.30 -39.41
CA ASP A 386 -13.61 25.97 -38.77
C ASP A 386 -13.01 25.17 -37.60
N THR A 387 -13.56 23.99 -37.28
CA THR A 387 -13.11 23.17 -36.15
C THR A 387 -11.76 22.51 -36.46
N LEU A 388 -10.75 22.74 -35.62
CA LEU A 388 -9.49 22.01 -35.70
C LEU A 388 -9.69 20.61 -35.11
N LEU A 389 -9.43 19.56 -35.90
CA LEU A 389 -9.64 18.17 -35.51
C LEU A 389 -8.31 17.42 -35.36
N GLN A 390 -8.20 16.58 -34.34
CA GLN A 390 -7.13 15.60 -34.19
C GLN A 390 -7.74 14.25 -33.83
N GLN A 391 -7.49 13.19 -34.62
CA GLN A 391 -7.99 11.85 -34.32
C GLN A 391 -6.99 11.05 -33.47
N HIS A 392 -7.53 10.24 -32.57
CA HIS A 392 -6.84 9.30 -31.72
C HIS A 392 -7.60 7.97 -31.70
N ASP A 393 -6.88 6.86 -31.66
CA ASP A 393 -7.40 5.51 -31.44
C ASP A 393 -7.51 5.16 -29.95
N ASP A 394 -6.66 5.77 -29.11
CA ASP A 394 -6.63 5.65 -27.66
C ASP A 394 -7.04 6.94 -26.92
N LEU A 395 -7.70 6.79 -25.77
CA LEU A 395 -8.21 7.90 -24.95
C LEU A 395 -7.11 8.55 -24.09
N ASN A 396 -6.08 7.81 -23.66
CA ASN A 396 -4.95 8.40 -22.94
C ASN A 396 -4.16 9.34 -23.85
N LEU A 397 -3.88 8.93 -25.08
CA LEU A 397 -3.23 9.75 -26.10
C LEU A 397 -4.02 11.04 -26.39
N ALA A 398 -5.35 10.99 -26.45
CA ALA A 398 -6.17 12.18 -26.61
C ALA A 398 -6.00 13.15 -25.42
N LEU A 399 -6.12 12.65 -24.18
CA LEU A 399 -5.94 13.44 -22.95
C LEU A 399 -4.51 14.00 -22.81
N ASP A 400 -3.49 13.23 -23.20
CA ASP A 400 -2.09 13.67 -23.22
C ASP A 400 -1.83 14.79 -24.23
N ASN A 401 -2.66 14.92 -25.26
CA ASN A 401 -2.56 16.00 -26.25
C ASN A 401 -3.47 17.20 -25.95
N CYS A 402 -4.41 17.11 -24.99
CA CYS A 402 -5.33 18.19 -24.63
C CYS A 402 -4.65 19.36 -23.90
N TYR A 403 -5.16 20.57 -24.10
CA TYR A 403 -4.84 21.83 -23.41
C TYR A 403 -6.13 22.48 -22.88
N SER A 404 -6.02 23.45 -21.98
CA SER A 404 -7.17 24.17 -21.43
C SER A 404 -7.97 24.87 -22.54
N GLY A 405 -9.26 24.52 -22.67
CA GLY A 405 -10.19 24.93 -23.71
C GLY A 405 -10.51 23.85 -24.76
N ASP A 406 -9.75 22.75 -24.81
CA ASP A 406 -9.97 21.68 -25.79
C ASP A 406 -11.18 20.79 -25.47
N ILE A 407 -11.68 20.11 -26.51
CA ILE A 407 -12.85 19.23 -26.44
C ILE A 407 -12.43 17.83 -26.86
N VAL A 408 -12.74 16.80 -26.06
CA VAL A 408 -12.58 15.39 -26.39
C VAL A 408 -13.94 14.82 -26.76
N VAL A 409 -14.06 14.24 -27.95
CA VAL A 409 -15.28 13.66 -28.51
C VAL A 409 -15.09 12.16 -28.63
N ILE A 410 -15.79 11.40 -27.80
CA ILE A 410 -15.72 9.94 -27.71
C ILE A 410 -16.90 9.34 -28.45
N PHE A 411 -16.64 8.36 -29.32
CA PHE A 411 -17.66 7.63 -30.07
C PHE A 411 -18.05 6.30 -29.39
N PRO A 412 -19.09 5.60 -29.87
CA PRO A 412 -19.47 4.29 -29.32
C PRO A 412 -18.30 3.29 -29.32
N GLY A 413 -18.07 2.67 -28.16
CA GLY A 413 -16.94 1.78 -27.93
C GLY A 413 -16.64 1.53 -26.45
N GLU A 414 -15.66 0.65 -26.24
CA GLU A 414 -15.08 0.33 -24.93
C GLU A 414 -13.68 0.93 -24.82
N TYR A 415 -13.42 1.63 -23.71
CA TYR A 415 -12.23 2.42 -23.46
C TYR A 415 -11.68 2.22 -22.06
N GLN A 416 -10.36 2.37 -21.90
CA GLN A 416 -9.69 2.48 -20.61
C GLN A 416 -8.79 3.71 -20.64
N ALA A 417 -8.76 4.49 -19.56
CA ALA A 417 -7.93 5.69 -19.50
C ALA A 417 -7.44 6.04 -18.09
N ALA A 418 -6.21 5.63 -17.77
CA ALA A 418 -5.49 6.05 -16.57
C ALA A 418 -5.34 7.59 -16.48
N ASN A 419 -5.25 8.28 -17.62
CA ASN A 419 -5.14 9.75 -17.65
C ASN A 419 -6.38 10.50 -17.14
N LEU A 420 -7.54 9.85 -17.01
CA LEU A 420 -8.70 10.44 -16.35
C LEU A 420 -8.45 10.66 -14.84
N ALA A 421 -7.53 9.92 -14.22
CA ALA A 421 -7.19 10.04 -12.80
C ALA A 421 -6.37 11.32 -12.46
N LEU A 422 -6.14 12.21 -13.44
CA LEU A 422 -5.34 13.42 -13.28
C LEU A 422 -5.69 14.53 -14.32
N LEU A 423 -6.94 15.01 -14.30
CA LEU A 423 -7.38 16.12 -15.15
C LEU A 423 -6.97 17.47 -14.55
N THR A 424 -6.03 18.16 -15.20
CA THR A 424 -5.42 19.42 -14.73
C THR A 424 -5.73 20.65 -15.56
N ASP A 425 -6.34 20.45 -16.73
CA ASP A 425 -6.64 21.48 -17.73
C ASP A 425 -8.16 21.57 -17.95
N ASP A 426 -8.66 22.76 -18.28
CA ASP A 426 -10.09 23.01 -18.40
C ASP A 426 -10.64 22.41 -19.70
N ILE A 427 -11.09 21.16 -19.67
CA ILE A 427 -11.49 20.42 -20.87
C ILE A 427 -12.94 19.92 -20.80
N THR A 428 -13.54 19.72 -21.96
CA THR A 428 -14.85 19.07 -22.10
C THR A 428 -14.68 17.70 -22.73
N ILE A 429 -15.08 16.62 -22.04
CA ILE A 429 -15.09 15.26 -22.57
C ILE A 429 -16.56 14.87 -22.83
N LYS A 430 -16.91 14.57 -24.07
CA LYS A 430 -18.30 14.34 -24.50
C LYS A 430 -18.43 13.08 -25.34
N GLY A 431 -19.41 12.24 -25.00
CA GLY A 431 -19.85 11.12 -25.82
C GLY A 431 -20.78 11.52 -26.97
N VAL A 432 -20.72 10.76 -28.07
CA VAL A 432 -21.62 10.87 -29.23
C VAL A 432 -22.45 9.60 -29.38
N GLY A 433 -23.77 9.71 -29.25
CA GLY A 433 -24.69 8.57 -29.30
C GLY A 433 -25.33 8.33 -27.93
N LYS A 434 -25.68 7.08 -27.62
CA LYS A 434 -26.22 6.72 -26.30
C LYS A 434 -25.10 6.57 -25.28
N ARG A 435 -25.30 7.04 -24.04
CA ARG A 435 -24.27 6.94 -22.98
C ARG A 435 -23.91 5.48 -22.67
N GLU A 436 -24.86 4.55 -22.83
CA GLU A 436 -24.70 3.11 -22.63
C GLU A 436 -23.79 2.45 -23.70
N GLU A 437 -23.62 3.09 -24.86
CA GLU A 437 -22.78 2.61 -25.95
C GLU A 437 -21.32 3.10 -25.82
N ILE A 438 -21.02 3.93 -24.81
CA ILE A 438 -19.70 4.53 -24.57
C ILE A 438 -19.26 4.17 -23.15
N MET A 439 -18.62 3.01 -23.03
CA MET A 439 -18.19 2.46 -21.74
C MET A 439 -16.70 2.74 -21.52
N ILE A 440 -16.40 3.55 -20.52
CA ILE A 440 -15.04 3.73 -20.01
C ILE A 440 -14.93 2.93 -18.72
N THR A 441 -13.99 1.98 -18.66
CA THR A 441 -13.68 1.21 -17.44
C THR A 441 -12.47 1.78 -16.73
N SER A 442 -12.46 1.73 -15.39
CA SER A 442 -11.25 2.00 -14.62
C SER A 442 -10.24 0.86 -14.79
N GLU A 443 -8.95 1.18 -14.68
CA GLU A 443 -7.91 0.16 -14.67
C GLU A 443 -7.62 -0.28 -13.21
N PRO A 444 -7.80 -1.56 -12.84
CA PRO A 444 -7.68 -2.01 -11.44
C PRO A 444 -6.28 -1.83 -10.80
N SER A 445 -5.25 -1.56 -11.62
CA SER A 445 -3.89 -1.26 -11.18
C SER A 445 -3.78 0.13 -10.52
N HIS A 446 -4.65 1.07 -10.90
CA HIS A 446 -4.65 2.47 -10.48
C HIS A 446 -5.59 2.73 -9.29
N ASP A 447 -5.15 3.56 -8.33
CA ASP A 447 -5.90 3.84 -7.09
C ASP A 447 -6.98 4.94 -7.27
N SER A 448 -7.23 5.37 -8.50
CA SER A 448 -8.20 6.42 -8.87
C SER A 448 -8.70 6.24 -10.30
N PHE A 449 -9.97 6.58 -10.55
CA PHE A 449 -10.54 6.51 -11.90
C PHE A 449 -10.60 7.88 -12.57
N VAL A 450 -11.48 8.78 -12.11
CA VAL A 450 -11.62 10.13 -12.66
C VAL A 450 -11.35 11.17 -11.59
N VAL A 451 -10.39 12.07 -11.80
CA VAL A 451 -10.05 13.10 -10.81
C VAL A 451 -9.80 14.45 -11.46
N SER A 452 -10.48 15.49 -10.98
CA SER A 452 -10.32 16.87 -11.44
C SER A 452 -9.56 17.74 -10.43
N LYS A 453 -8.59 18.51 -10.95
CA LYS A 453 -7.94 19.65 -10.29
C LYS A 453 -8.11 20.97 -11.05
N ALA A 454 -8.68 20.91 -12.25
CA ALA A 454 -8.85 22.04 -13.15
C ALA A 454 -9.92 23.02 -12.65
N ASP A 455 -9.91 24.26 -13.16
CA ASP A 455 -10.89 25.28 -12.75
C ASP A 455 -12.30 24.92 -13.23
N ASN A 456 -12.42 24.33 -14.43
CA ASN A 456 -13.68 23.85 -14.98
C ASN A 456 -13.48 22.68 -15.96
N VAL A 457 -13.88 21.47 -15.55
CA VAL A 457 -13.98 20.27 -16.42
C VAL A 457 -15.44 19.87 -16.60
N LYS A 458 -15.78 19.33 -17.77
CA LYS A 458 -17.12 18.80 -18.07
C LYS A 458 -17.04 17.40 -18.65
N LEU A 459 -17.81 16.46 -18.11
CA LEU A 459 -18.02 15.13 -18.65
C LEU A 459 -19.48 14.99 -19.05
N MET A 460 -19.75 14.58 -20.29
CA MET A 460 -21.10 14.58 -20.87
C MET A 460 -21.38 13.30 -21.65
N GLN A 461 -22.54 12.66 -21.46
CA GLN A 461 -23.00 11.53 -22.30
C GLN A 461 -22.07 10.29 -22.26
N LEU A 462 -21.59 9.88 -21.07
CA LEU A 462 -20.62 8.78 -20.90
C LEU A 462 -21.07 7.77 -19.83
N SER A 463 -20.75 6.49 -20.02
CA SER A 463 -20.79 5.49 -18.94
C SER A 463 -19.40 5.30 -18.34
N LEU A 464 -19.24 5.66 -17.08
CA LEU A 464 -18.08 5.37 -16.26
C LEU A 464 -18.38 4.11 -15.44
N ILE A 465 -17.54 3.08 -15.60
CA ILE A 465 -17.69 1.78 -14.96
C ILE A 465 -16.46 1.53 -14.08
N GLN A 466 -16.64 1.62 -12.76
CA GLN A 466 -15.60 1.24 -11.82
C GLN A 466 -15.38 -0.28 -11.85
N GLN A 467 -14.11 -0.67 -11.90
CA GLN A 467 -13.60 -2.02 -11.69
C GLN A 467 -12.42 -1.92 -10.70
N GLY A 468 -12.55 -2.54 -9.53
CA GLY A 468 -11.56 -2.46 -8.47
C GLY A 468 -11.63 -1.18 -7.64
N THR A 469 -10.52 -0.87 -6.95
CA THR A 469 -10.56 -0.15 -5.67
C THR A 469 -10.01 1.28 -5.80
N VAL A 470 -10.85 2.22 -6.22
CA VAL A 470 -10.46 3.62 -6.41
C VAL A 470 -10.95 4.55 -5.28
N ASP A 471 -10.30 5.70 -5.10
CA ASP A 471 -10.68 6.82 -4.20
C ASP A 471 -12.16 7.27 -4.31
N GLY A 472 -12.79 6.91 -5.42
CA GLY A 472 -14.17 7.17 -5.82
C GLY A 472 -14.24 6.97 -7.34
N ILE A 473 -15.43 6.75 -7.91
CA ILE A 473 -15.58 6.77 -9.37
C ILE A 473 -15.15 8.13 -9.95
N VAL A 474 -15.43 9.20 -9.21
CA VAL A 474 -15.05 10.59 -9.52
C VAL A 474 -14.60 11.29 -8.24
N VAL A 475 -13.48 12.02 -8.28
CA VAL A 475 -13.01 12.88 -7.18
C VAL A 475 -12.77 14.30 -7.71
N VAL A 476 -13.39 15.30 -7.08
CA VAL A 476 -13.13 16.71 -7.35
C VAL A 476 -12.23 17.25 -6.24
N GLU A 477 -10.93 17.39 -6.53
CA GLU A 477 -9.95 17.88 -5.54
C GLU A 477 -9.91 19.42 -5.48
N SER A 478 -10.15 20.10 -6.61
CA SER A 478 -10.26 21.56 -6.69
C SER A 478 -11.08 22.00 -7.90
N GLY A 479 -11.55 23.25 -7.88
CA GLY A 479 -12.26 23.89 -8.99
C GLY A 479 -13.70 23.41 -9.17
N HIS A 480 -14.13 23.26 -10.42
CA HIS A 480 -15.47 22.83 -10.80
C HIS A 480 -15.47 21.61 -11.72
N LEU A 481 -16.34 20.64 -11.43
CA LEU A 481 -16.66 19.53 -12.33
C LEU A 481 -18.16 19.52 -12.64
N THR A 482 -18.51 19.46 -13.93
CA THR A 482 -19.87 19.17 -14.40
C THR A 482 -19.97 17.74 -14.92
N LEU A 483 -21.00 17.01 -14.51
CA LEU A 483 -21.38 15.69 -15.01
C LEU A 483 -22.80 15.79 -15.62
N GLU A 484 -22.96 15.59 -16.92
CA GLU A 484 -24.23 15.76 -17.64
C GLU A 484 -24.62 14.48 -18.40
N ASN A 485 -25.78 13.91 -18.09
CA ASN A 485 -26.27 12.64 -18.66
C ASN A 485 -25.22 11.51 -18.63
N CYS A 486 -24.56 11.34 -17.48
CA CYS A 486 -23.59 10.28 -17.24
C CYS A 486 -24.20 9.09 -16.48
N LEU A 487 -23.63 7.91 -16.69
CA LEU A 487 -23.91 6.71 -15.90
C LEU A 487 -22.66 6.35 -15.09
N LEU A 488 -22.78 6.30 -13.78
CA LEU A 488 -21.69 6.11 -12.81
C LEU A 488 -21.92 4.79 -12.05
N LYS A 489 -21.39 3.68 -12.56
CA LYS A 489 -21.44 2.37 -11.88
C LYS A 489 -20.24 2.22 -10.96
N CYS A 490 -20.50 2.26 -9.66
CA CYS A 490 -19.50 2.27 -8.60
C CYS A 490 -19.34 0.86 -8.00
N GLU A 491 -18.13 0.51 -7.58
CA GLU A 491 -17.82 -0.65 -6.72
C GLU A 491 -17.30 -0.22 -5.34
N GLY A 492 -16.95 1.06 -5.15
CA GLY A 492 -16.45 1.63 -3.90
C GLY A 492 -17.26 2.85 -3.50
N THR A 493 -16.59 3.97 -3.26
CA THR A 493 -17.24 5.27 -3.07
C THR A 493 -17.76 5.81 -4.41
N GLY A 494 -18.87 6.56 -4.38
CA GLY A 494 -19.37 7.28 -5.55
C GLY A 494 -18.53 8.51 -5.88
N VAL A 495 -19.16 9.68 -5.94
CA VAL A 495 -18.51 10.96 -6.25
C VAL A 495 -18.04 11.64 -4.97
N CYS A 496 -16.73 11.93 -4.85
CA CYS A 496 -16.14 12.65 -3.72
C CYS A 496 -15.84 14.11 -4.09
N VAL A 497 -16.29 15.09 -3.30
CA VAL A 497 -15.99 16.52 -3.50
C VAL A 497 -15.21 17.05 -2.30
N LEU A 498 -13.95 17.41 -2.51
CA LEU A 498 -13.05 17.85 -1.44
C LEU A 498 -13.30 19.32 -1.04
N THR A 499 -12.71 19.71 0.10
CA THR A 499 -12.80 21.04 0.71
C THR A 499 -12.59 22.17 -0.30
N GLY A 500 -13.61 23.02 -0.49
CA GLY A 500 -13.56 24.17 -1.40
C GLY A 500 -13.75 23.86 -2.89
N ALA A 501 -13.91 22.58 -3.27
CA ALA A 501 -14.26 22.19 -4.64
C ALA A 501 -15.78 22.24 -4.87
N SER A 502 -16.18 22.23 -6.14
CA SER A 502 -17.58 22.32 -6.55
C SER A 502 -17.96 21.30 -7.63
N LEU A 503 -19.20 20.82 -7.56
CA LEU A 503 -19.75 19.79 -8.43
C LEU A 503 -21.14 20.18 -8.93
N THR A 504 -21.40 19.98 -10.22
CA THR A 504 -22.76 19.98 -10.77
C THR A 504 -23.00 18.62 -11.41
N ILE A 505 -24.10 17.96 -11.06
CA ILE A 505 -24.57 16.74 -11.73
C ILE A 505 -25.98 17.00 -12.26
N THR A 506 -26.19 16.76 -13.55
CA THR A 506 -27.49 16.86 -14.23
C THR A 506 -27.84 15.58 -14.97
N ASP A 507 -29.10 15.14 -14.88
CA ASP A 507 -29.71 14.03 -15.63
C ASP A 507 -28.90 12.70 -15.61
N SER A 508 -28.13 12.47 -14.54
CA SER A 508 -27.17 11.36 -14.43
C SER A 508 -27.60 10.30 -13.42
N GLU A 509 -27.10 9.08 -13.59
CA GLU A 509 -27.37 7.93 -12.71
C GLU A 509 -26.12 7.54 -11.92
N ILE A 510 -26.24 7.38 -10.60
CA ILE A 510 -25.18 6.90 -9.70
C ILE A 510 -25.67 5.63 -9.00
N THR A 511 -24.93 4.53 -9.16
CA THR A 511 -25.37 3.22 -8.68
C THR A 511 -24.24 2.32 -8.18
N GLY A 512 -24.54 1.44 -7.23
CA GLY A 512 -23.65 0.36 -6.76
C GLY A 512 -22.65 0.74 -5.66
N ALA A 513 -22.61 2.00 -5.22
CA ALA A 513 -21.61 2.47 -4.26
C ALA A 513 -21.71 1.75 -2.89
N GLN A 514 -20.59 1.23 -2.40
CA GLN A 514 -20.48 0.57 -1.10
C GLN A 514 -20.42 1.58 0.07
N GLY A 515 -20.25 2.86 -0.27
CA GLY A 515 -20.51 4.01 0.59
C GLY A 515 -21.48 4.98 -0.07
N ALA A 516 -21.39 6.26 0.29
CA ALA A 516 -22.23 7.29 -0.30
C ALA A 516 -22.05 7.37 -1.84
N GLY A 517 -23.17 7.60 -2.54
CA GLY A 517 -23.17 7.90 -3.98
C GLY A 517 -22.61 9.28 -4.28
N VAL A 518 -22.78 10.25 -3.36
CA VAL A 518 -22.07 11.54 -3.38
C VAL A 518 -21.62 11.88 -1.96
N GLU A 519 -20.36 12.23 -1.76
CA GLU A 519 -19.81 12.70 -0.49
C GLU A 519 -19.22 14.12 -0.62
N LEU A 520 -19.62 15.00 0.31
CA LEU A 520 -19.21 16.39 0.37
C LEU A 520 -18.36 16.67 1.62
N TYR A 521 -17.15 17.17 1.42
CA TYR A 521 -16.25 17.62 2.50
C TYR A 521 -16.56 19.08 2.92
N PRO A 522 -16.12 19.53 4.10
CA PRO A 522 -16.42 20.87 4.61
C PRO A 522 -16.09 21.99 3.60
N GLY A 523 -17.05 22.88 3.36
CA GLY A 523 -16.88 24.01 2.41
C GLY A 523 -16.92 23.61 0.93
N SER A 524 -17.19 22.36 0.58
CA SER A 524 -17.54 21.97 -0.80
C SER A 524 -18.99 22.33 -1.15
N ILE A 525 -19.30 22.40 -2.44
CA ILE A 525 -20.64 22.73 -2.96
C ILE A 525 -21.04 21.68 -4.01
N ALA A 526 -22.26 21.15 -3.94
CA ALA A 526 -22.82 20.34 -5.01
C ALA A 526 -24.24 20.77 -5.41
N ILE A 527 -24.49 20.80 -6.72
CA ILE A 527 -25.79 21.03 -7.34
C ILE A 527 -26.20 19.72 -8.02
N LEU A 528 -27.36 19.17 -7.66
CA LEU A 528 -27.87 17.88 -8.14
C LEU A 528 -29.28 18.09 -8.71
N GLU A 529 -29.44 18.02 -10.03
CA GLU A 529 -30.73 18.21 -10.72
C GLU A 529 -31.04 17.00 -11.62
N GLY A 530 -32.26 16.46 -11.56
CA GLY A 530 -32.69 15.36 -12.45
C GLY A 530 -31.97 14.01 -12.26
N ASN A 531 -31.19 13.82 -11.20
CA ASN A 531 -30.34 12.62 -11.03
C ASN A 531 -31.05 11.45 -10.34
N GLU A 532 -30.63 10.24 -10.70
CA GLU A 532 -31.02 8.99 -10.03
C GLU A 532 -29.84 8.47 -9.19
N ILE A 533 -30.01 8.37 -7.87
CA ILE A 533 -29.00 7.82 -6.94
C ILE A 533 -29.63 6.65 -6.19
N HIS A 534 -29.16 5.43 -6.44
CA HIS A 534 -29.78 4.22 -5.89
C HIS A 534 -28.78 3.07 -5.74
N HIS A 535 -29.13 2.07 -4.92
CA HIS A 535 -28.24 0.93 -4.62
C HIS A 535 -26.88 1.37 -4.03
N CYS A 536 -26.86 2.50 -3.33
CA CYS A 536 -25.71 3.04 -2.62
C CYS A 536 -25.89 2.83 -1.10
N ASN A 537 -24.85 2.43 -0.39
CA ASN A 537 -24.93 2.13 1.04
C ASN A 537 -24.62 3.38 1.90
N THR A 538 -25.25 3.50 3.06
CA THR A 538 -24.93 4.56 4.05
C THR A 538 -24.37 3.91 5.31
N LEU A 539 -23.05 3.73 5.33
CA LEU A 539 -22.35 3.27 6.53
C LEU A 539 -22.56 4.28 7.64
N ARG A 540 -23.22 3.82 8.70
CA ARG A 540 -23.52 4.62 9.90
C ARG A 540 -22.23 4.90 10.65
N THR A 541 -21.62 6.06 10.41
CA THR A 541 -20.79 6.70 11.44
C THR A 541 -21.65 6.87 12.70
N SER A 542 -21.09 6.60 13.87
CA SER A 542 -21.82 6.55 15.15
C SER A 542 -22.38 7.90 15.60
N ASP A 543 -21.98 9.00 14.95
CA ASP A 543 -22.43 10.36 15.23
C ASP A 543 -23.72 10.68 14.46
N SER A 544 -24.84 10.37 15.12
CA SER A 544 -26.23 10.51 14.66
C SER A 544 -26.74 11.95 14.34
N SER A 545 -25.86 12.88 13.94
CA SER A 545 -26.17 14.31 13.79
C SER A 545 -25.94 14.92 12.41
N LYS A 546 -25.49 14.16 11.39
CA LYS A 546 -25.33 14.68 10.01
C LYS A 546 -26.31 14.02 9.04
N SER A 547 -26.96 14.85 8.24
CA SER A 547 -28.13 14.50 7.42
C SER A 547 -27.74 13.66 6.19
N THR A 548 -27.98 12.35 6.26
CA THR A 548 -27.90 11.47 5.10
C THR A 548 -29.16 11.63 4.23
N LEU A 549 -28.97 12.17 3.03
CA LEU A 549 -30.03 12.43 2.05
C LEU A 549 -29.93 11.43 0.91
N GLY A 550 -30.60 10.28 1.01
CA GLY A 550 -30.82 9.38 -0.13
C GLY A 550 -29.56 8.91 -0.88
N GLY A 551 -28.47 8.63 -0.15
CA GLY A 551 -27.17 8.28 -0.75
C GLY A 551 -26.18 9.43 -0.85
N VAL A 552 -26.56 10.66 -0.46
CA VAL A 552 -25.66 11.80 -0.26
C VAL A 552 -25.19 11.88 1.20
N ASN A 553 -23.89 12.06 1.42
CA ASN A 553 -23.25 12.27 2.72
C ASN A 553 -22.58 13.65 2.81
N MET A 554 -22.65 14.30 3.97
CA MET A 554 -22.05 15.62 4.23
C MET A 554 -21.20 15.55 5.51
N LYS A 555 -19.90 15.86 5.40
CA LYS A 555 -18.89 15.64 6.45
C LYS A 555 -18.70 16.77 7.44
#